data_AF-A0ABD3KM21-F1
#
_entry.id   AF-A0ABD3KM21-F1
#
_cell.length_a   1.000
_cell.length_b   1.000
_cell.length_c   1.000
_cell.angle_alpha   90.00
_cell.angle_beta   90.00
_cell.angle_gamma   90.00
#
_symmetry.space_group_name_H-M   'P 1'
#
loop_
_entity.id
_entity.type
_entity.pdbx_description
1 polymer ?
#
loop_
_entity_poly.entity_id
_entity_poly.type
_entity_poly.pdbx_seq_one_letter_code
_entity_poly.pdbx_strand_id
1 'polypeptide(L)'
;MAANLLLLLRLLLLPAILPLLLRLPGAAAELPQSTTCPAGQARHGLACELRDLKLKVARLESILEERTQHLDAKSLLLEQHEKLVEEVSHKIISLQSTLYNANDDLSNVDKRLRALEEEVRDLWAASRKNNFDLYVLESKAKEAEARLEVTASKVEKLADIVSEQWIQFQHLEQALQITEVRTLNARKRKYPTRCTFLKFIVNITSNHLQMVRRMLHQYSFVIEPTSTSHLSRALHLCKRAFSAVKKYHHELQGFVKREMERNEVMAPLANNEVVFFVASAIVIFPIMGIWAWFSSLL
;
A
#
# COMPACT_ATOMS: atom_id res chain seq x y z
N MET A 1 12.02 19.12 69.72
CA MET A 1 12.61 20.19 68.88
C MET A 1 11.77 21.47 68.89
N ALA A 2 10.45 21.41 68.71
CA ALA A 2 9.58 22.61 68.75
C ALA A 2 9.42 23.27 70.14
N ALA A 3 9.45 22.49 71.24
CA ALA A 3 9.29 23.02 72.60
C ALA A 3 10.49 23.89 73.07
N ASN A 4 11.71 23.60 72.60
CA ASN A 4 12.90 24.40 72.91
C ASN A 4 12.93 25.73 72.13
N LEU A 5 12.32 25.78 70.94
CA LEU A 5 12.29 26.99 70.11
C LEU A 5 11.35 28.05 70.71
N LEU A 6 10.22 27.62 71.28
CA LEU A 6 9.27 28.49 71.98
C LEU A 6 9.84 29.06 73.30
N LEU A 7 10.70 28.30 73.99
CA LEU A 7 11.40 28.75 75.20
C LEU A 7 12.49 29.79 74.89
N LEU A 8 13.21 29.62 73.78
CA LEU A 8 14.19 30.60 73.27
C LEU A 8 13.52 31.90 72.82
N LEU A 9 12.34 31.81 72.16
CA LEU A 9 11.58 32.99 71.73
C LEU A 9 11.04 33.79 72.93
N ARG A 10 10.66 33.12 74.04
CA ARG A 10 10.23 33.79 75.28
C ARG A 10 11.39 34.41 76.07
N LEU A 11 12.59 33.83 76.04
CA LEU A 11 13.78 34.41 76.68
C LEU A 11 14.28 35.69 75.97
N LEU A 12 14.11 35.78 74.65
CA LEU A 12 14.51 36.96 73.87
C LEU A 12 13.57 38.17 74.02
N LEU A 13 12.34 37.97 74.49
CA LEU A 13 11.34 39.05 74.66
C LEU A 13 11.36 39.70 76.06
N LEU A 14 12.04 39.08 77.04
CA LEU A 14 12.13 39.57 78.42
C LEU A 14 13.00 40.83 78.65
N PRO A 15 14.06 41.16 77.87
CA PRO A 15 14.87 42.35 78.14
C PRO A 15 14.26 43.65 77.57
N ALA A 16 13.20 43.57 76.74
CA ALA A 16 12.61 44.74 76.09
C ALA A 16 11.54 45.46 76.94
N ILE A 17 10.98 44.79 77.96
CA ILE A 17 9.86 45.33 78.77
C ILE A 17 10.35 46.00 80.07
N LEU A 18 11.59 45.71 80.50
CA LEU A 18 12.17 46.24 81.74
C LEU A 18 12.52 47.75 81.74
N PRO A 19 12.83 48.44 80.61
CA PRO A 19 13.13 49.87 80.66
C PRO A 19 11.88 50.76 80.72
N LEU A 20 10.67 50.22 80.57
CA LEU A 20 9.43 51.01 80.51
C LEU A 20 8.80 51.29 81.89
N LEU A 21 9.18 50.54 82.93
CA LEU A 21 8.61 50.68 84.29
C LEU A 21 9.49 51.47 85.28
N LEU A 22 10.72 51.87 84.91
CA LEU A 22 11.61 52.64 85.77
C LEU A 22 12.09 53.93 85.08
N ARG A 23 11.21 54.94 85.01
CA ARG A 23 11.68 56.33 84.88
C ARG A 23 10.75 57.30 85.60
N LEU A 24 10.89 57.29 86.93
CA LEU A 24 10.49 58.37 87.80
C LEU A 24 11.63 59.42 87.79
N PRO A 25 11.41 60.69 87.42
CA PRO A 25 12.31 61.76 87.79
C PRO A 25 11.72 62.47 89.01
N GLY A 26 12.17 62.06 90.18
CA GLY A 26 12.26 62.96 91.32
C GLY A 26 13.60 63.67 91.25
N ALA A 27 13.58 65.00 91.27
CA ALA A 27 14.66 65.82 91.83
C ALA A 27 14.11 67.23 92.02
N ALA A 28 14.03 67.60 93.29
CA ALA A 28 13.81 68.94 93.78
C ALA A 28 15.04 69.82 93.56
N ALA A 29 14.84 71.11 93.84
CA ALA A 29 15.84 72.16 94.05
C ALA A 29 16.37 72.77 92.73
N GLU A 30 16.47 74.08 92.54
CA GLU A 30 16.59 75.18 93.49
C GLU A 30 15.92 76.45 92.99
N LEU A 31 15.45 77.22 93.97
CA LEU A 31 15.02 78.61 93.89
C LEU A 31 16.26 79.50 93.71
N PRO A 32 16.19 80.57 92.90
CA PRO A 32 17.01 81.74 93.17
C PRO A 32 16.15 82.91 93.67
N GLN A 33 16.34 83.18 94.96
CA GLN A 33 16.67 84.50 95.51
C GLN A 33 15.65 85.62 95.27
N SER A 34 14.70 85.68 96.22
CA SER A 34 14.04 86.89 96.66
C SER A 34 15.06 87.95 97.06
N THR A 35 15.07 89.07 96.34
CA THR A 35 15.80 90.27 96.74
C THR A 35 14.94 91.05 97.73
N THR A 36 15.45 91.17 98.95
CA THR A 36 14.91 91.98 100.05
C THR A 36 14.86 93.46 99.67
N CYS A 37 13.77 94.15 99.98
CA CYS A 37 13.70 95.61 100.08
C CYS A 37 12.97 95.98 101.40
N PRO A 38 13.37 97.09 102.06
CA PRO A 38 13.06 97.33 103.47
C PRO A 38 11.64 97.84 103.71
N ALA A 39 11.25 97.77 104.98
CA ALA A 39 9.91 97.96 105.52
C ALA A 39 9.26 99.31 105.16
N GLY A 40 8.02 99.20 104.66
CA GLY A 40 7.06 100.31 104.52
C GLY A 40 5.83 99.90 103.70
N GLN A 41 4.67 99.75 104.37
CA GLN A 41 3.31 99.58 103.81
C GLN A 41 2.95 98.24 103.11
N ALA A 42 2.05 97.46 103.72
CA ALA A 42 1.48 96.18 103.24
C ALA A 42 0.84 96.18 101.83
N ARG A 43 0.62 97.36 101.22
CA ARG A 43 0.04 97.48 99.86
C ARG A 43 1.05 97.27 98.73
N HIS A 44 2.35 97.41 98.97
CA HIS A 44 3.38 97.24 97.91
C HIS A 44 3.85 95.78 97.76
N GLY A 45 3.76 94.94 98.80
CA GLY A 45 4.10 93.51 98.73
C GLY A 45 3.14 92.68 97.86
N LEU A 46 1.83 92.86 98.05
CA LEU A 46 0.77 92.22 97.24
C LEU A 46 0.87 92.58 95.74
N ALA A 47 1.28 93.81 95.44
CA ALA A 47 1.47 94.27 94.05
C ALA A 47 2.67 93.58 93.37
N CYS A 48 3.73 93.29 94.13
CA CYS A 48 4.88 92.53 93.65
C CYS A 48 4.54 91.05 93.41
N GLU A 49 3.78 90.42 94.31
CA GLU A 49 3.31 89.03 94.15
C GLU A 49 2.39 88.87 92.94
N LEU A 50 1.45 89.81 92.73
CA LEU A 50 0.58 89.82 91.55
C LEU A 50 1.40 89.97 90.25
N ARG A 51 2.45 90.79 90.28
CA ARG A 51 3.36 90.98 89.14
C ARG A 51 4.18 89.71 88.85
N ASP A 52 4.65 89.01 89.88
CA ASP A 52 5.34 87.72 89.74
C ASP A 52 4.40 86.61 89.20
N LEU A 53 3.16 86.54 89.70
CA LEU A 53 2.15 85.61 89.21
C LEU A 53 1.87 85.83 87.71
N LYS A 54 1.77 87.10 87.29
CA LYS A 54 1.53 87.46 85.88
C LYS A 54 2.68 87.02 84.97
N LEU A 55 3.93 87.17 85.41
CA LEU A 55 5.10 86.67 84.66
C LEU A 55 5.10 85.14 84.58
N LYS A 56 4.72 84.44 85.64
CA LYS A 56 4.56 82.98 85.63
C LYS A 56 3.45 82.52 84.68
N VAL A 57 2.32 83.21 84.62
CA VAL A 57 1.24 82.94 83.65
C VAL A 57 1.75 83.13 82.23
N ALA A 58 2.40 84.27 81.93
CA ALA A 58 2.97 84.52 80.60
C ALA A 58 4.01 83.47 80.19
N ARG A 59 4.83 82.99 81.14
CA ARG A 59 5.78 81.91 80.91
C ARG A 59 5.07 80.57 80.62
N LEU A 60 4.03 80.24 81.36
CA LEU A 60 3.25 79.02 81.14
C LEU A 60 2.50 79.06 79.82
N GLU A 61 1.95 80.21 79.43
CA GLU A 61 1.33 80.44 78.12
C GLU A 61 2.35 80.20 77.00
N SER A 62 3.57 80.75 77.13
CA SER A 62 4.65 80.51 76.17
C SER A 62 5.04 79.03 76.06
N ILE A 63 5.13 78.31 77.19
CA ILE A 63 5.43 76.87 77.19
C ILE A 63 4.28 76.07 76.56
N LEU A 64 3.04 76.46 76.84
CA LEU A 64 1.86 75.79 76.29
C LEU A 64 1.75 76.00 74.78
N GLU A 65 2.05 77.20 74.30
CA GLU A 65 2.10 77.51 72.86
C GLU A 65 3.19 76.70 72.16
N GLU A 66 4.42 76.67 72.71
CA GLU A 66 5.52 75.85 72.18
C GLU A 66 5.15 74.35 72.14
N ARG A 67 4.51 73.85 73.20
CA ARG A 67 4.05 72.46 73.26
C ARG A 67 2.95 72.15 72.26
N THR A 68 2.05 73.10 72.01
CA THR A 68 0.96 72.97 71.04
C THR A 68 1.52 72.89 69.62
N GLN A 69 2.40 73.82 69.26
CA GLN A 69 3.06 73.81 67.94
C GLN A 69 3.88 72.53 67.71
N HIS A 70 4.58 72.05 68.74
CA HIS A 70 5.31 70.80 68.66
C HIS A 70 4.38 69.57 68.52
N LEU A 71 3.21 69.58 69.16
CA LEU A 71 2.19 68.54 68.95
C LEU A 71 1.63 68.57 67.53
N ASP A 72 1.37 69.74 66.97
CA ASP A 72 0.90 69.88 65.58
C ASP A 72 1.93 69.36 64.57
N ALA A 73 3.21 69.67 64.77
CA ALA A 73 4.28 69.14 63.93
C ALA A 73 4.36 67.60 64.00
N LYS A 74 4.17 67.01 65.18
CA LYS A 74 4.10 65.55 65.35
C LYS A 74 2.85 64.95 64.73
N SER A 75 1.71 65.62 64.79
CA SER A 75 0.46 65.22 64.16
C SER A 75 0.63 65.12 62.63
N LEU A 76 1.24 66.13 62.02
CA LEU A 76 1.54 66.13 60.58
C LEU A 76 2.47 64.97 60.17
N LEU A 77 3.49 64.70 60.99
CA LEU A 77 4.42 63.59 60.75
C LEU A 77 3.72 62.23 60.87
N LEU A 78 2.82 62.05 61.84
CA LEU A 78 2.00 60.84 61.95
C LEU A 78 1.10 60.66 60.72
N GLU A 79 0.50 61.73 60.20
CA GLU A 79 -0.32 61.68 58.98
C GLU A 79 0.51 61.25 57.75
N GLN A 80 1.77 61.71 57.64
CA GLN A 80 2.68 61.25 56.58
C GLN A 80 3.03 59.77 56.72
N HIS A 81 3.28 59.30 57.95
CA HIS A 81 3.54 57.89 58.20
C HIS A 81 2.31 57.01 57.91
N GLU A 82 1.10 57.47 58.23
CA GLU A 82 -0.15 56.78 57.90
C GLU A 82 -0.28 56.55 56.39
N LYS A 83 -0.07 57.61 55.58
CA LYS A 83 -0.09 57.52 54.12
C LYS A 83 0.94 56.52 53.56
N LEU A 84 2.15 56.51 54.13
CA LEU A 84 3.17 55.54 53.73
C LEU A 84 2.77 54.10 54.10
N VAL A 85 2.16 53.91 55.28
CA VAL A 85 1.66 52.60 55.72
C VAL A 85 0.54 52.12 54.80
N GLU A 86 -0.38 52.98 54.39
CA GLU A 86 -1.41 52.67 53.40
C GLU A 86 -0.80 52.26 52.05
N GLU A 87 0.16 53.03 51.52
CA GLU A 87 0.83 52.71 50.25
C GLU A 87 1.54 51.35 50.29
N VAL A 88 2.29 51.09 51.37
CA VAL A 88 2.97 49.80 51.56
C VAL A 88 1.96 48.66 51.71
N SER A 89 0.85 48.88 52.41
CA SER A 89 -0.23 47.89 52.55
C SER A 89 -0.85 47.54 51.20
N HIS A 90 -1.11 48.54 50.35
CA HIS A 90 -1.59 48.31 48.99
C HIS A 90 -0.58 47.51 48.14
N LYS A 91 0.72 47.82 48.24
CA LYS A 91 1.78 47.05 47.56
C LYS A 91 1.84 45.60 48.05
N ILE A 92 1.69 45.36 49.35
CA ILE A 92 1.65 44.01 49.91
C ILE A 92 0.48 43.22 49.32
N ILE A 93 -0.72 43.80 49.26
CA ILE A 93 -1.90 43.14 48.70
C ILE A 93 -1.70 42.82 47.21
N SER A 94 -1.16 43.77 46.43
CA SER A 94 -0.83 43.55 45.02
C SER A 94 0.20 42.44 44.82
N LEU A 95 1.27 42.44 45.61
CA LEU A 95 2.30 41.40 45.55
C LEU A 95 1.72 40.03 45.93
N GLN A 96 0.89 39.97 46.98
CA GLN A 96 0.20 38.75 47.37
C GLN A 96 -0.66 38.20 46.23
N SER A 97 -1.46 39.04 45.55
CA SER A 97 -2.27 38.58 44.42
C SER A 97 -1.42 38.07 43.26
N THR A 98 -0.30 38.74 42.94
CA THR A 98 0.62 38.27 41.89
C THR A 98 1.27 36.93 42.24
N LEU A 99 1.61 36.72 43.51
CA LEU A 99 2.21 35.47 43.99
C LEU A 99 1.20 34.32 43.91
N TYR A 100 -0.06 34.56 44.33
CA TYR A 100 -1.13 33.55 44.20
C TYR A 100 -1.36 33.14 42.74
N ASN A 101 -1.44 34.11 41.83
CA ASN A 101 -1.62 33.83 40.39
C ASN A 101 -0.45 33.04 39.82
N ALA A 102 0.79 33.47 40.10
CA ALA A 102 1.99 32.76 39.64
C ALA A 102 2.08 31.32 40.20
N ASN A 103 1.61 31.10 41.43
CA ASN A 103 1.58 29.78 42.03
C ASN A 103 0.52 28.86 41.39
N ASP A 104 -0.63 29.41 41.00
CA ASP A 104 -1.64 28.66 40.25
C ASP A 104 -1.12 28.28 38.85
N ASP A 105 -0.48 29.21 38.15
CA ASP A 105 0.19 28.96 36.87
C ASP A 105 1.26 27.87 36.99
N LEU A 106 2.08 27.92 38.04
CA LEU A 106 3.10 26.90 38.30
C LEU A 106 2.48 25.51 38.53
N SER A 107 1.39 25.44 39.30
CA SER A 107 0.64 24.20 39.53
C SER A 107 0.06 23.62 38.23
N ASN A 108 -0.42 24.48 37.33
CA ASN A 108 -0.90 24.07 36.01
C ASN A 108 0.25 23.52 35.15
N VAL A 109 1.38 24.22 35.09
CA VAL A 109 2.58 23.75 34.37
C VAL A 109 3.06 22.40 34.92
N ASP A 110 3.06 22.20 36.23
CA ASP A 110 3.47 20.96 36.87
C ASP A 110 2.53 19.78 36.55
N LYS A 111 1.22 20.03 36.43
CA LYS A 111 0.24 19.04 35.93
C LYS A 111 0.52 18.68 34.46
N ARG A 112 0.79 19.66 33.61
CA ARG A 112 1.12 19.44 32.18
C ARG A 112 2.44 18.69 32.03
N LEU A 113 3.43 19.00 32.86
CA LEU A 113 4.72 18.31 32.88
C LEU A 113 4.53 16.83 33.23
N ARG A 114 3.78 16.52 34.29
CA ARG A 114 3.45 15.14 34.65
C ARG A 114 2.71 14.40 33.53
N ALA A 115 1.72 15.03 32.90
CA ALA A 115 1.03 14.42 31.76
C ALA A 115 1.98 14.10 30.59
N LEU A 116 2.91 15.00 30.30
CA LEU A 116 3.91 14.80 29.24
C LEU A 116 4.93 13.71 29.61
N GLU A 117 5.35 13.62 30.87
CA GLU A 117 6.24 12.55 31.34
C GLU A 117 5.60 11.16 31.19
N GLU A 118 4.30 11.04 31.47
CA GLU A 118 3.54 9.82 31.28
C GLU A 118 3.48 9.44 29.78
N GLU A 119 3.18 10.40 28.90
CA GLU A 119 3.15 10.17 27.45
C GLU A 119 4.53 9.74 26.91
N VAL A 120 5.60 10.38 27.37
CA VAL A 120 6.98 10.00 26.99
C VAL A 120 7.28 8.57 27.44
N ARG A 121 6.82 8.16 28.62
CA ARG A 121 7.02 6.79 29.13
C ARG A 121 6.25 5.76 28.29
N ASP A 122 5.02 6.07 27.90
CA ASP A 122 4.21 5.20 27.05
C ASP A 122 4.80 5.08 25.64
N LEU A 123 5.25 6.19 25.06
CA LEU A 123 5.98 6.19 23.79
C LEU A 123 7.26 5.36 23.85
N TRP A 124 8.01 5.44 24.96
CA TRP A 124 9.18 4.60 25.18
C TRP A 124 8.85 3.11 25.25
N ALA A 125 7.75 2.74 25.91
CA ALA A 125 7.29 1.35 25.97
C ALA A 125 6.87 0.85 24.57
N ALA A 126 6.11 1.66 23.82
CA ALA A 126 5.70 1.35 22.46
C ALA A 126 6.91 1.23 21.52
N SER A 127 7.88 2.12 21.61
CA SER A 127 9.12 2.07 20.83
C SER A 127 9.89 0.77 21.05
N ARG A 128 10.06 0.33 22.30
CA ARG A 128 10.72 -0.94 22.62
C ARG A 128 9.98 -2.14 22.02
N LYS A 129 8.65 -2.14 22.10
CA LYS A 129 7.82 -3.20 21.51
C LYS A 129 7.97 -3.23 19.98
N ASN A 130 7.87 -2.08 19.33
CA ASN A 130 8.02 -1.97 17.87
C ASN A 130 9.40 -2.44 17.41
N ASN A 131 10.45 -2.12 18.16
CA ASN A 131 11.80 -2.60 17.85
C ASN A 131 11.91 -4.13 17.92
N PHE A 132 11.28 -4.76 18.92
CA PHE A 132 11.22 -6.22 19.01
C PHE A 132 10.45 -6.84 17.84
N ASP A 133 9.26 -6.31 17.54
CA ASP A 133 8.43 -6.77 16.44
C ASP A 133 9.15 -6.63 15.09
N LEU A 134 9.96 -5.58 14.92
CA LEU A 134 10.82 -5.37 13.75
C LEU A 134 11.85 -6.48 13.59
N TYR A 135 12.59 -6.86 14.64
CA TYR A 135 13.54 -7.97 14.57
C TYR A 135 12.87 -9.32 14.24
N VAL A 136 11.67 -9.56 14.79
CA VAL A 136 10.89 -10.76 14.49
C VAL A 136 10.44 -10.77 13.02
N LEU A 137 9.99 -9.63 12.50
CA LEU A 137 9.57 -9.52 11.11
C LEU A 137 10.76 -9.65 10.15
N GLU A 138 11.91 -9.06 10.48
CA GLU A 138 13.13 -9.17 9.69
C GLU A 138 13.62 -10.63 9.61
N SER A 139 13.61 -11.36 10.72
CA SER A 139 14.02 -12.78 10.72
C SER A 139 13.08 -13.65 9.88
N LYS A 140 11.76 -13.42 9.95
CA LYS A 140 10.77 -14.09 9.10
C LYS A 140 10.94 -13.75 7.62
N ALA A 141 11.25 -12.49 7.30
CA ALA A 141 11.50 -12.06 5.92
C ALA A 141 12.73 -12.77 5.34
N LYS A 142 13.83 -12.85 6.10
CA LYS A 142 15.05 -13.58 5.71
C LYS A 142 14.79 -15.08 5.51
N GLU A 143 13.99 -15.70 6.37
CA GLU A 143 13.60 -17.10 6.21
C GLU A 143 12.75 -17.32 4.94
N ALA A 144 11.78 -16.44 4.70
CA ALA A 144 10.94 -16.50 3.50
C ALA A 144 11.75 -16.30 2.22
N GLU A 145 12.72 -15.38 2.22
CA GLU A 145 13.66 -15.15 1.12
C GLU A 145 14.52 -16.39 0.85
N ALA A 146 15.10 -17.01 1.87
CA ALA A 146 15.86 -18.25 1.72
C ALA A 146 15.00 -19.40 1.14
N ARG A 147 13.74 -19.51 1.55
CA ARG A 147 12.81 -20.49 0.98
C ARG A 147 12.47 -20.18 -0.47
N LEU A 148 12.30 -18.90 -0.81
CA LEU A 148 12.06 -18.44 -2.17
C LEU A 148 13.23 -18.84 -3.08
N GLU A 149 14.47 -18.60 -2.65
CA GLU A 149 15.68 -18.95 -3.41
C GLU A 149 15.76 -20.46 -3.70
N VAL A 150 15.45 -21.29 -2.69
CA VAL A 150 15.36 -22.74 -2.88
C VAL A 150 14.27 -23.10 -3.88
N THR A 151 13.10 -22.47 -3.84
CA THR A 151 12.04 -22.74 -4.83
C THR A 151 12.39 -22.24 -6.22
N ALA A 152 13.04 -21.08 -6.34
CA ALA A 152 13.47 -20.50 -7.61
C ALA A 152 14.47 -21.43 -8.31
N SER A 153 15.48 -21.93 -7.59
CA SER A 153 16.45 -22.89 -8.14
C SER A 153 15.82 -24.22 -8.57
N LYS A 154 14.73 -24.67 -7.90
CA LYS A 154 13.97 -25.86 -8.33
C LYS A 154 13.19 -25.58 -9.61
N VAL A 155 12.59 -24.39 -9.73
CA VAL A 155 11.85 -23.97 -10.93
C VAL A 155 12.81 -23.85 -12.13
N GLU A 156 14.00 -23.30 -11.94
CA GLU A 156 15.05 -23.22 -12.96
C GLU A 156 15.43 -24.62 -13.48
N LYS A 157 15.73 -25.56 -12.58
CA LYS A 157 16.01 -26.97 -12.96
C LYS A 157 14.86 -27.63 -13.71
N LEU A 158 13.61 -27.36 -13.32
CA LEU A 158 12.44 -27.88 -14.01
C LEU A 158 12.28 -27.24 -15.41
N ALA A 159 12.59 -25.96 -15.54
CA ALA A 159 12.56 -25.27 -16.84
C ALA A 159 13.58 -25.89 -17.80
N ASP A 160 14.80 -26.19 -17.33
CA ASP A 160 15.82 -26.88 -18.11
C ASP A 160 15.34 -28.26 -18.59
N ILE A 161 14.81 -29.09 -17.68
CA ILE A 161 14.27 -30.43 -18.01
C ILE A 161 13.14 -30.33 -19.04
N VAL A 162 12.19 -29.41 -18.85
CA VAL A 162 11.06 -29.23 -19.78
C VAL A 162 11.56 -28.78 -21.15
N SER A 163 12.58 -27.93 -21.21
CA SER A 163 13.18 -27.49 -22.47
C SER A 163 13.85 -28.65 -23.23
N GLU A 164 14.57 -29.54 -22.53
CA GLU A 164 15.15 -30.75 -23.12
C GLU A 164 14.07 -31.72 -23.61
N GLN A 165 13.05 -31.97 -22.78
CA GLN A 165 11.93 -32.85 -23.14
C GLN A 165 11.17 -32.31 -24.36
N TRP A 166 11.02 -30.99 -24.49
CA TRP A 166 10.41 -30.36 -25.65
C TRP A 166 11.18 -30.64 -26.94
N ILE A 167 12.52 -30.53 -26.91
CA ILE A 167 13.38 -30.87 -28.05
C ILE A 167 13.23 -32.35 -28.43
N GLN A 168 13.20 -33.24 -27.44
CA GLN A 168 12.99 -34.68 -27.68
C GLN A 168 11.62 -34.97 -28.31
N PHE A 169 10.55 -34.33 -27.83
CA PHE A 169 9.22 -34.47 -28.40
C PHE A 169 9.18 -34.03 -29.87
N GLN A 170 9.82 -32.90 -30.20
CA GLN A 170 9.93 -32.43 -31.58
C GLN A 170 10.66 -33.44 -32.49
N HIS A 171 11.74 -34.05 -32.02
CA HIS A 171 12.43 -35.10 -32.78
C HIS A 171 11.58 -36.36 -32.97
N LEU A 172 10.85 -36.79 -31.94
CA LEU A 172 9.93 -37.93 -32.03
C LEU A 172 8.80 -37.66 -33.01
N GLU A 173 8.23 -36.46 -32.99
CA GLU A 173 7.19 -36.02 -33.91
C GLU A 173 7.68 -36.09 -35.36
N GLN A 174 8.87 -35.54 -35.65
CA GLN A 174 9.49 -35.62 -36.97
C GLN A 174 9.77 -37.08 -37.42
N ALA A 175 10.30 -37.91 -36.52
CA ALA A 175 10.57 -39.32 -36.81
C ALA A 175 9.29 -40.11 -37.11
N LEU A 176 8.20 -39.80 -36.39
CA LEU A 176 6.88 -40.38 -36.60
C LEU A 176 6.33 -39.99 -37.98
N GLN A 177 6.36 -38.70 -38.33
CA GLN A 177 5.95 -38.21 -39.64
C GLN A 177 6.73 -38.89 -40.79
N ILE A 178 8.04 -39.01 -40.64
CA ILE A 178 8.90 -39.70 -41.62
C ILE A 178 8.51 -41.19 -41.74
N THR A 179 8.24 -41.85 -40.60
CA THR A 179 7.86 -43.26 -40.57
C THR A 179 6.50 -43.48 -41.21
N GLU A 180 5.52 -42.61 -40.95
CA GLU A 180 4.20 -42.64 -41.58
C GLU A 180 4.30 -42.49 -43.11
N VAL A 181 5.05 -41.50 -43.59
CA VAL A 181 5.28 -41.30 -45.03
C VAL A 181 5.97 -42.53 -45.65
N ARG A 182 6.98 -43.09 -44.98
CA ARG A 182 7.69 -44.29 -45.46
C ARG A 182 6.80 -45.52 -45.51
N THR A 183 5.98 -45.76 -44.49
CA THR A 183 5.05 -46.90 -44.43
C THR A 183 3.97 -46.80 -45.49
N LEU A 184 3.38 -45.62 -45.72
CA LEU A 184 2.45 -45.36 -46.82
C LEU A 184 3.09 -45.64 -48.18
N ASN A 185 4.33 -45.17 -48.40
CA ASN A 185 5.06 -45.41 -49.64
C ASN A 185 5.44 -46.90 -49.82
N ALA A 186 5.83 -47.60 -48.77
CA ALA A 186 6.12 -49.04 -48.82
C ALA A 186 4.85 -49.86 -49.09
N ARG A 187 3.70 -49.49 -48.49
CA ARG A 187 2.40 -50.08 -48.80
C ARG A 187 2.06 -49.89 -50.28
N LYS A 188 2.23 -48.69 -50.83
CA LYS A 188 2.07 -48.43 -52.27
C LYS A 188 2.99 -49.32 -53.14
N ARG A 189 4.23 -49.56 -52.72
CA ARG A 189 5.19 -50.42 -53.45
C ARG A 189 4.84 -51.92 -53.39
N LYS A 190 4.26 -52.41 -52.29
CA LYS A 190 3.83 -53.82 -52.11
C LYS A 190 2.62 -54.23 -52.94
N TYR A 191 1.82 -53.27 -53.40
CA TYR A 191 0.83 -53.49 -54.45
C TYR A 191 1.40 -52.98 -55.77
N PRO A 192 2.40 -53.67 -56.38
CA PRO A 192 2.80 -53.30 -57.71
C PRO A 192 1.57 -53.51 -58.58
N THR A 193 1.12 -52.47 -59.27
CA THR A 193 0.07 -52.54 -60.27
C THR A 193 0.61 -53.36 -61.45
N ARG A 194 0.71 -54.67 -61.25
CA ARG A 194 1.21 -55.66 -62.22
C ARG A 194 0.20 -55.89 -63.36
N CYS A 195 -1.01 -55.38 -63.20
CA CYS A 195 -2.01 -55.38 -64.25
C CYS A 195 -1.78 -54.18 -65.17
N THR A 196 -1.38 -54.44 -66.41
CA THR A 196 -1.29 -53.43 -67.49
C THR A 196 -2.63 -52.70 -67.66
N PHE A 197 -3.75 -53.37 -67.38
CA PHE A 197 -5.08 -52.78 -67.38
C PHE A 197 -5.30 -51.78 -66.22
N LEU A 198 -4.84 -52.06 -64.99
CA LEU A 198 -4.90 -51.06 -63.91
C LEU A 198 -3.94 -49.89 -64.18
N LYS A 199 -2.77 -50.13 -64.80
CA LYS A 199 -1.92 -49.04 -65.30
C LYS A 199 -2.62 -48.22 -66.38
N PHE A 200 -3.35 -48.89 -67.30
CA PHE A 200 -4.16 -48.22 -68.32
C PHE A 200 -5.31 -47.43 -67.70
N ILE A 201 -6.04 -47.97 -66.72
CA ILE A 201 -7.08 -47.25 -65.97
C ILE A 201 -6.45 -46.07 -65.23
N VAL A 202 -5.38 -46.24 -64.45
CA VAL A 202 -4.74 -45.13 -63.74
C VAL A 202 -4.23 -44.06 -64.71
N ASN A 203 -3.65 -44.45 -65.85
CA ASN A 203 -3.18 -43.52 -66.88
C ASN A 203 -4.35 -42.82 -67.61
N ILE A 204 -5.44 -43.53 -67.90
CA ILE A 204 -6.68 -42.94 -68.43
C ILE A 204 -7.27 -41.99 -67.40
N THR A 205 -7.46 -42.39 -66.16
CA THR A 205 -8.04 -41.55 -65.11
C THR A 205 -7.16 -40.32 -64.84
N SER A 206 -5.84 -40.47 -64.81
CA SER A 206 -4.92 -39.32 -64.62
C SER A 206 -4.95 -38.35 -65.80
N ASN A 207 -4.90 -38.84 -67.04
CA ASN A 207 -4.98 -37.99 -68.23
C ASN A 207 -6.37 -37.40 -68.45
N HIS A 208 -7.43 -38.17 -68.21
CA HIS A 208 -8.82 -37.72 -68.32
C HIS A 208 -9.19 -36.76 -67.20
N LEU A 209 -8.67 -36.90 -65.97
CA LEU A 209 -8.91 -35.90 -64.92
C LEU A 209 -8.22 -34.58 -65.24
N GLN A 210 -6.98 -34.61 -65.79
CA GLN A 210 -6.35 -33.39 -66.31
C GLN A 210 -7.12 -32.79 -67.51
N MET A 211 -7.65 -33.64 -68.39
CA MET A 211 -8.37 -33.21 -69.59
C MET A 211 -9.78 -32.69 -69.26
N VAL A 212 -10.51 -33.33 -68.35
CA VAL A 212 -11.78 -32.86 -67.80
C VAL A 212 -11.55 -31.58 -67.00
N ARG A 213 -10.46 -31.45 -66.24
CA ARG A 213 -10.09 -30.19 -65.59
C ARG A 213 -9.81 -29.08 -66.61
N ARG A 214 -9.12 -29.37 -67.71
CA ARG A 214 -8.90 -28.39 -68.81
C ARG A 214 -10.19 -28.05 -69.55
N MET A 215 -11.05 -29.03 -69.80
CA MET A 215 -12.35 -28.84 -70.43
C MET A 215 -13.32 -28.08 -69.53
N LEU A 216 -13.37 -28.39 -68.23
CA LEU A 216 -14.20 -27.69 -67.25
C LEU A 216 -13.75 -26.24 -67.10
N HIS A 217 -12.43 -26.00 -67.12
CA HIS A 217 -11.85 -24.65 -67.13
C HIS A 217 -12.13 -23.90 -68.46
N GLN A 218 -12.35 -24.60 -69.56
CA GLN A 218 -12.70 -24.00 -70.86
C GLN A 218 -14.21 -23.82 -71.02
N TYR A 219 -15.01 -24.71 -70.45
CA TYR A 219 -16.47 -24.66 -70.41
C TYR A 219 -16.98 -23.61 -69.42
N SER A 220 -16.23 -23.35 -68.34
CA SER A 220 -16.50 -22.24 -67.43
C SER A 220 -16.27 -20.85 -68.04
N PHE A 221 -15.73 -20.75 -69.27
CA PHE A 221 -15.40 -19.47 -69.88
C PHE A 221 -16.10 -19.15 -71.21
N VAL A 222 -16.86 -20.06 -71.84
CA VAL A 222 -17.61 -19.70 -73.06
C VAL A 222 -18.94 -20.46 -73.12
N ILE A 223 -19.99 -19.78 -72.68
CA ILE A 223 -21.38 -20.12 -73.02
C ILE A 223 -21.64 -19.56 -74.42
N GLU A 224 -21.37 -20.35 -75.47
CA GLU A 224 -22.14 -20.33 -76.72
C GLU A 224 -21.78 -21.50 -77.67
N PRO A 225 -22.73 -22.36 -78.05
CA PRO A 225 -22.45 -23.58 -78.79
C PRO A 225 -22.62 -23.34 -80.29
N THR A 226 -21.52 -23.16 -81.03
CA THR A 226 -21.52 -23.35 -82.48
C THR A 226 -20.29 -24.13 -82.92
N SER A 227 -20.51 -25.34 -83.43
CA SER A 227 -19.82 -25.93 -84.59
C SER A 227 -19.72 -27.46 -84.48
N THR A 228 -20.24 -28.11 -85.51
CA THR A 228 -20.19 -29.55 -85.80
C THR A 228 -18.77 -30.14 -85.72
N SER A 229 -17.72 -29.31 -85.80
CA SER A 229 -16.31 -29.68 -85.64
C SER A 229 -15.96 -30.14 -84.23
N HIS A 230 -16.54 -29.55 -83.17
CA HIS A 230 -16.26 -30.00 -81.80
C HIS A 230 -16.90 -31.35 -81.51
N LEU A 231 -18.11 -31.58 -82.01
CA LEU A 231 -18.82 -32.85 -81.89
C LEU A 231 -18.08 -33.96 -82.66
N SER A 232 -17.65 -33.68 -83.90
CA SER A 232 -16.87 -34.62 -84.71
C SER A 232 -15.53 -34.97 -84.05
N ARG A 233 -14.83 -33.98 -83.49
CA ARG A 233 -13.58 -34.19 -82.76
C ARG A 233 -13.80 -35.03 -81.49
N ALA A 234 -14.84 -34.73 -80.72
CA ALA A 234 -15.24 -35.50 -79.54
C ALA A 234 -15.59 -36.95 -79.91
N LEU A 235 -16.36 -37.17 -80.97
CA LEU A 235 -16.71 -38.51 -81.45
C LEU A 235 -15.48 -39.30 -81.93
N HIS A 236 -14.56 -38.65 -82.64
CA HIS A 236 -13.31 -39.29 -83.07
C HIS A 236 -12.42 -39.70 -81.88
N LEU A 237 -12.35 -38.83 -80.86
CA LEU A 237 -11.65 -39.11 -79.60
C LEU A 237 -12.31 -40.27 -78.83
N CYS A 238 -13.65 -40.28 -78.74
CA CYS A 238 -14.41 -41.39 -78.16
C CYS A 238 -14.18 -42.70 -78.91
N LYS A 239 -14.15 -42.67 -80.25
CA LYS A 239 -13.88 -43.86 -81.09
C LYS A 239 -12.49 -44.41 -80.85
N ARG A 240 -11.47 -43.55 -80.72
CA ARG A 240 -10.09 -43.95 -80.39
C ARG A 240 -10.00 -44.54 -78.97
N ALA A 241 -10.65 -43.92 -77.99
CA ALA A 241 -10.72 -44.43 -76.63
C ALA A 241 -11.41 -45.79 -76.57
N PHE A 242 -12.56 -45.94 -77.24
CA PHE A 242 -13.31 -47.20 -77.30
C PHE A 242 -12.52 -48.31 -78.00
N SER A 243 -11.78 -48.00 -79.06
CA SER A 243 -10.89 -48.95 -79.72
C SER A 243 -9.77 -49.44 -78.78
N ALA A 244 -9.16 -48.54 -78.01
CA ALA A 244 -8.17 -48.91 -77.00
C ALA A 244 -8.80 -49.77 -75.90
N VAL A 245 -9.96 -49.36 -75.37
CA VAL A 245 -10.72 -50.12 -74.37
C VAL A 245 -11.06 -51.52 -74.90
N LYS A 246 -11.49 -51.67 -76.16
CA LYS A 246 -11.78 -52.98 -76.76
C LYS A 246 -10.54 -53.88 -76.83
N LYS A 247 -9.37 -53.32 -77.18
CA LYS A 247 -8.12 -54.07 -77.20
C LYS A 247 -7.73 -54.56 -75.80
N TYR A 248 -7.78 -53.67 -74.81
CA TYR A 248 -7.46 -54.03 -73.42
C TYR A 248 -8.52 -54.91 -72.76
N HIS A 249 -9.78 -54.79 -73.18
CA HIS A 249 -10.86 -55.67 -72.75
C HIS A 249 -10.56 -57.11 -73.17
N HIS A 250 -10.05 -57.33 -74.37
CA HIS A 250 -9.64 -58.66 -74.80
C HIS A 250 -8.48 -59.23 -73.97
N GLU A 251 -7.48 -58.40 -73.64
CA GLU A 251 -6.40 -58.80 -72.72
C GLU A 251 -6.94 -59.11 -71.31
N LEU A 252 -7.92 -58.32 -70.83
CA LEU A 252 -8.57 -58.50 -69.53
C LEU A 252 -9.41 -59.79 -69.49
N GLN A 253 -10.10 -60.13 -70.58
CA GLN A 253 -10.79 -61.41 -70.71
C GLN A 253 -9.82 -62.59 -70.55
N GLY A 254 -8.64 -62.52 -71.17
CA GLY A 254 -7.61 -63.54 -71.00
C GLY A 254 -7.10 -63.65 -69.56
N PHE A 255 -7.03 -62.54 -68.83
CA PHE A 255 -6.67 -62.52 -67.41
C PHE A 255 -7.79 -63.10 -66.53
N VAL A 256 -9.03 -62.64 -66.72
CA VAL A 256 -10.21 -63.10 -65.98
C VAL A 256 -10.41 -64.60 -66.20
N LYS A 257 -10.27 -65.09 -67.43
CA LYS A 257 -10.38 -66.53 -67.73
C LYS A 257 -9.35 -67.35 -66.96
N ARG A 258 -8.08 -66.94 -66.98
CA ARG A 258 -7.01 -67.61 -66.23
C ARG A 258 -7.25 -67.62 -64.72
N GLU A 259 -7.73 -66.51 -64.15
CA GLU A 259 -8.04 -66.43 -62.73
C GLU A 259 -9.29 -67.24 -62.36
N MET A 260 -10.30 -67.29 -63.22
CA MET A 260 -11.50 -68.12 -63.02
C MET A 260 -11.15 -69.62 -63.10
N GLU A 261 -10.35 -70.04 -64.08
CA GLU A 261 -9.87 -71.43 -64.22
C GLU A 261 -8.98 -71.88 -63.05
N ARG A 262 -8.26 -70.94 -62.42
CA ARG A 262 -7.40 -71.21 -61.26
C ARG A 262 -8.17 -71.41 -59.96
N ASN A 263 -9.41 -70.91 -59.87
CA ASN A 263 -10.23 -71.00 -58.67
C ASN A 263 -11.22 -72.16 -58.81
N GLU A 264 -11.15 -73.16 -57.92
CA GLU A 264 -11.97 -74.38 -57.97
C GLU A 264 -13.48 -74.10 -58.07
N VAL A 265 -13.95 -72.99 -57.47
CA VAL A 265 -15.37 -72.58 -57.47
C VAL A 265 -15.78 -71.91 -58.78
N MET A 266 -14.87 -71.18 -59.43
CA MET A 266 -15.16 -70.37 -60.63
C MET A 266 -14.77 -71.09 -61.93
N ALA A 267 -13.97 -72.15 -61.84
CA ALA A 267 -13.55 -72.99 -62.96
C ALA A 267 -14.74 -73.53 -63.80
N PRO A 268 -15.84 -74.06 -63.21
CA PRO A 268 -16.98 -74.53 -64.02
C PRO A 268 -17.76 -73.39 -64.71
N LEU A 269 -17.56 -72.14 -64.29
CA LEU A 269 -18.20 -70.94 -64.85
C LEU A 269 -17.31 -70.20 -65.86
N ALA A 270 -16.09 -70.67 -66.13
CA ALA A 270 -15.10 -70.03 -67.00
C ALA A 270 -15.41 -70.12 -68.51
N ASN A 271 -16.69 -70.00 -68.87
CA ASN A 271 -17.15 -69.92 -70.25
C ASN A 271 -16.82 -68.55 -70.85
N ASN A 272 -16.54 -68.50 -72.16
CA ASN A 272 -16.12 -67.28 -72.85
C ASN A 272 -17.14 -66.13 -72.71
N GLU A 273 -18.44 -66.45 -72.64
CA GLU A 273 -19.52 -65.47 -72.44
C GLU A 273 -19.49 -64.87 -71.04
N VAL A 274 -19.37 -65.70 -69.99
CA VAL A 274 -19.29 -65.23 -68.60
C VAL A 274 -18.02 -64.40 -68.39
N VAL A 275 -16.89 -64.84 -68.94
CA VAL A 275 -15.63 -64.08 -68.93
C VAL A 275 -15.80 -62.71 -69.61
N PHE A 276 -16.51 -62.62 -70.73
CA PHE A 276 -16.83 -61.34 -71.38
C PHE A 276 -17.65 -60.43 -70.46
N PHE A 277 -18.69 -60.96 -69.82
CA PHE A 277 -19.53 -60.18 -68.90
C PHE A 277 -18.76 -59.70 -67.67
N VAL A 278 -17.97 -60.58 -67.05
CA VAL A 278 -17.15 -60.26 -65.87
C VAL A 278 -16.07 -59.24 -66.24
N ALA A 279 -15.37 -59.41 -67.35
CA ALA A 279 -14.39 -58.43 -67.82
C ALA A 279 -15.03 -57.07 -68.12
N SER A 280 -16.23 -57.06 -68.73
CA SER A 280 -16.99 -55.83 -68.98
C SER A 280 -17.43 -55.16 -67.66
N ALA A 281 -17.91 -55.94 -66.70
CA ALA A 281 -18.33 -55.48 -65.39
C ALA A 281 -17.18 -54.82 -64.61
N ILE A 282 -15.97 -55.41 -64.65
CA ILE A 282 -14.76 -54.83 -64.03
C ILE A 282 -14.43 -53.45 -64.62
N VAL A 283 -14.73 -53.20 -65.90
CA VAL A 283 -14.50 -51.89 -66.55
C VAL A 283 -15.64 -50.91 -66.23
N ILE A 284 -16.89 -51.37 -66.27
CA ILE A 284 -18.08 -50.52 -66.17
C ILE A 284 -18.36 -50.11 -64.72
N PHE A 285 -18.20 -51.00 -63.75
CA PHE A 285 -18.55 -50.72 -62.35
C PHE A 285 -17.76 -49.55 -61.73
N PRO A 286 -16.43 -49.40 -61.94
CA PRO A 286 -15.71 -48.22 -61.46
C PRO A 286 -16.20 -46.93 -62.12
N ILE A 287 -16.53 -46.95 -63.42
CA ILE A 287 -17.03 -45.78 -64.14
C ILE A 287 -18.40 -45.37 -63.59
N MET A 288 -19.30 -46.34 -63.41
CA MET A 288 -20.63 -46.11 -62.84
C MET A 288 -20.57 -45.67 -61.38
N GLY A 289 -19.68 -46.23 -60.57
CA GLY A 289 -19.49 -45.84 -59.18
C GLY A 289 -18.94 -44.42 -59.04
N ILE A 290 -17.97 -44.05 -59.88
CA ILE A 290 -17.45 -42.68 -59.96
C ILE A 290 -18.56 -41.72 -60.43
N TRP A 291 -19.31 -42.08 -61.47
CA TRP A 291 -20.43 -41.27 -61.96
C TRP A 291 -21.51 -41.07 -60.89
N ALA A 292 -21.95 -42.14 -60.22
CA ALA A 292 -22.94 -42.06 -59.15
C ALA A 292 -22.46 -41.21 -57.96
N TRP A 293 -21.19 -41.32 -57.59
CA TRP A 293 -20.61 -40.48 -56.53
C TRP A 293 -20.58 -39.00 -56.93
N PHE A 294 -20.15 -38.68 -58.16
CA PHE A 294 -20.19 -37.31 -58.67
C PHE A 294 -21.63 -36.77 -58.82
N SER A 295 -22.59 -37.60 -59.22
CA SER A 295 -24.00 -37.21 -59.28
C SER A 295 -24.65 -37.01 -57.91
N SER A 296 -24.13 -37.65 -56.85
CA SER A 296 -24.59 -37.43 -55.47
C SER A 296 -23.98 -36.19 -54.80
N LEU A 297 -22.92 -35.64 -55.39
CA LEU A 297 -22.21 -34.45 -54.90
C LEU A 297 -22.68 -33.15 -55.58
N LEU A 298 -23.51 -33.28 -56.62
CA LEU A 298 -24.19 -32.18 -57.32
C LEU A 298 -25.63 -32.05 -56.80
#